data_AF-A0A0M9CFA0-F1
#
_entry.id   AF-A0A0M9CFA0-F1
#
_cell.length_a   1.000
_cell.length_b   1.000
_cell.length_c   1.000
_cell.angle_alpha   90.00
_cell.angle_beta   90.00
_cell.angle_gamma   90.00
#
_symmetry.space_group_name_H-M   'P 1'
#
loop_
_entity.id
_entity.type
_entity.pdbx_description
1 polymer ?
#
loop_
_entity_poly.entity_id
_entity_poly.type
_entity_poly.pdbx_seq_one_letter_code
_entity_poly.pdbx_strand_id
1 'polypeptide(L)' 'MQTILITGGAGFIGSNFIPYFLENNSDCKVVNLDLLTYAGSLDNLSDVENHPNLIMQFLESIFMIIL' A
#
# COMPACT_ATOMS: atom_id res chain seq x y z
N MET A 1 -6.55 -14.14 -11.88
CA MET A 1 -5.96 -13.43 -10.73
C MET A 1 -5.70 -12.00 -11.16
N GLN A 2 -6.50 -11.05 -10.67
CA GLN A 2 -6.32 -9.63 -10.99
C GLN A 2 -5.30 -9.01 -10.03
N THR A 3 -4.56 -8.01 -10.50
CA THR A 3 -3.61 -7.25 -9.67
C THR A 3 -4.08 -5.81 -9.58
N ILE A 4 -4.21 -5.30 -8.36
CA ILE A 4 -4.73 -3.98 -8.05
C ILE A 4 -3.59 -3.13 -7.51
N LEU A 5 -3.40 -1.96 -8.11
CA LEU A 5 -2.45 -0.96 -7.64
C LEU A 5 -3.19 0.03 -6.73
N ILE A 6 -2.73 0.16 -5.49
CA ILE A 6 -3.21 1.15 -4.53
C ILE A 6 -2.09 2.14 -4.30
N THR A 7 -2.35 3.43 -4.56
CA THR A 7 -1.39 4.50 -4.29
C THR A 7 -1.69 5.18 -2.96
N GLY A 8 -0.68 5.50 -2.17
CA GLY A 8 -0.87 6.16 -0.87
C GLY A 8 -1.46 5.24 0.22
N GLY A 9 -1.22 3.93 0.11
CA GLY A 9 -1.77 2.91 1.01
C GLY A 9 -1.24 2.96 2.44
N ALA A 10 -0.15 3.66 2.73
CA ALA A 10 0.37 3.88 4.08
C ALA A 10 -0.27 5.09 4.78
N GLY A 11 -1.10 5.87 4.08
CA GLY A 11 -1.89 6.97 4.67
C GLY A 11 -3.18 6.48 5.33
N PHE A 12 -3.88 7.38 6.04
CA PHE A 12 -5.04 7.04 6.88
C PHE A 12 -6.14 6.20 6.20
N ILE A 13 -6.61 6.61 5.01
CA ILE A 13 -7.65 5.87 4.29
C ILE A 13 -7.08 4.58 3.68
N GLY A 14 -5.90 4.69 3.08
CA GLY A 14 -5.24 3.57 2.41
C GLY A 14 -4.97 2.39 3.34
N SER A 15 -4.51 2.69 4.56
CA SER A 15 -4.12 1.68 5.54
C SER A 15 -5.30 0.92 6.12
N ASN A 16 -6.49 1.51 6.11
CA ASN A 16 -7.76 0.84 6.46
C ASN A 16 -8.40 0.16 5.24
N PHE A 17 -8.22 0.72 4.05
CA PHE A 17 -8.79 0.17 2.83
C PHE A 17 -8.11 -1.13 2.39
N ILE A 18 -6.77 -1.22 2.48
CA ILE A 18 -6.01 -2.42 2.09
C ILE A 18 -6.48 -3.69 2.82
N PRO A 19 -6.55 -3.75 4.17
CA PRO A 19 -7.05 -4.93 4.88
C PRO A 19 -8.48 -5.26 4.47
N TYR A 20 -9.38 -4.26 4.48
CA TYR A 20 -10.77 -4.44 4.05
C TYR A 20 -10.87 -5.02 2.64
N PHE A 21 -10.07 -4.50 1.70
CA PHE A 21 -10.08 -4.97 0.32
C PHE A 21 -9.58 -6.41 0.20
N LEU A 22 -8.48 -6.76 0.89
CA LEU A 22 -7.90 -8.11 0.88
C LEU A 22 -8.84 -9.15 1.48
N GLU A 23 -9.57 -8.81 2.55
CA GLU A 23 -10.59 -9.68 3.16
C GLU A 23 -11.73 -10.00 2.20
N ASN A 24 -12.15 -9.03 1.38
CA ASN A 24 -13.29 -9.17 0.47
C ASN A 24 -12.91 -9.68 -0.94
N ASN A 25 -11.61 -9.76 -1.26
CA ASN A 25 -11.12 -10.11 -2.60
C ASN A 25 -9.91 -11.07 -2.50
N SER A 26 -10.15 -12.28 -2.00
CA SER A 26 -9.11 -13.27 -1.69
C SER A 26 -8.33 -13.79 -2.91
N ASP A 27 -8.89 -13.64 -4.10
CA ASP A 27 -8.35 -14.04 -5.41
C ASP A 27 -7.67 -12.89 -6.19
N CYS A 28 -7.46 -11.76 -5.53
CA CYS A 28 -6.72 -10.62 -6.05
C CYS A 28 -5.36 -10.43 -5.35
N LYS A 29 -4.41 -9.85 -6.08
CA LYS A 29 -3.15 -9.32 -5.51
C LYS A 29 -3.23 -7.82 -5.39
N VAL A 30 -2.69 -7.27 -4.31
CA VAL A 30 -2.59 -5.83 -4.06
C VAL A 30 -1.12 -5.43 -4.10
N VAL A 31 -0.83 -4.39 -4.87
CA VAL A 31 0.46 -3.69 -4.85
C VAL A 31 0.20 -2.32 -4.24
N ASN A 32 0.74 -2.06 -3.06
CA ASN A 32 0.72 -0.73 -2.46
C ASN A 32 1.95 0.04 -2.93
N LEU A 33 1.74 1.16 -3.64
CA LEU A 33 2.77 2.11 -4.03
C LEU A 33 2.66 3.36 -3.16
N ASP A 34 3.64 3.59 -2.31
CA ASP A 34 3.64 4.75 -1.41
C ASP A 34 4.96 5.54 -1.49
N LEU A 35 4.87 6.85 -1.31
CA LEU A 35 6.03 7.74 -1.27
C LEU A 35 6.52 7.95 0.18
N LEU A 36 5.78 7.46 1.18
CA LEU A 36 6.07 7.62 2.61
C LEU A 36 6.41 9.08 2.96
N THR A 37 5.57 9.99 2.48
CA THR A 37 5.68 11.41 2.86
C THR A 37 5.19 11.60 4.30
N TYR A 38 5.10 12.85 4.78
CA TYR A 38 4.68 13.16 6.15
C TYR A 38 3.39 12.44 6.62
N ALA A 39 2.46 12.17 5.70
CA ALA A 39 1.17 11.58 6.02
C ALA A 39 1.12 10.04 5.94
N GLY A 40 2.21 9.38 5.50
CA GLY A 40 2.29 7.92 5.35
C GLY A 40 3.22 7.30 6.40
N SER A 41 2.76 6.24 7.07
CA SER A 41 3.58 5.45 8.00
C SER A 41 3.40 3.95 7.76
N LEU A 42 4.51 3.20 7.80
CA LEU A 42 4.48 1.74 7.71
C LEU A 42 3.80 1.10 8.90
N ASP A 43 3.85 1.73 10.06
CA ASP A 43 3.18 1.27 11.27
C ASP A 43 1.67 1.16 11.07
N ASN A 44 1.09 1.94 10.15
CA ASN A 44 -0.34 1.87 9.83
C ASN A 44 -0.72 0.56 9.10
N LEU A 45 0.24 -0.17 8.54
CA LEU A 45 0.05 -1.40 7.77
C LEU A 45 0.60 -2.65 8.49
N SER A 46 1.01 -2.54 9.75
CA SER A 46 1.60 -3.64 10.52
C SER A 46 0.72 -4.89 10.54
N ASP A 47 -0.60 -4.72 10.57
CA ASP A 47 -1.57 -5.81 10.67
C ASP A 47 -1.62 -6.68 9.40
N VAL A 48 -1.18 -6.13 8.25
CA VAL A 48 -1.25 -6.80 6.94
C VAL A 48 0.11 -6.94 6.27
N GLU A 49 1.21 -6.55 6.93
CA GLU A 49 2.54 -6.54 6.32
C GLU A 49 2.98 -7.91 5.78
N ASN A 50 2.54 -8.98 6.44
CA ASN A 50 2.87 -10.37 6.10
C ASN A 50 1.77 -11.06 5.26
N HIS A 51 0.78 -10.31 4.77
CA HIS A 51 -0.32 -10.88 4.00
C HIS A 51 0.19 -11.41 2.64
N PRO A 52 -0.10 -12.68 2.26
CA PRO A 52 0.51 -13.32 1.08
C PRO A 52 0.13 -12.66 -0.26
N ASN A 53 -0.98 -11.93 -0.28
CA ASN A 53 -1.46 -11.20 -1.46
C ASN A 53 -1.11 -9.70 -1.46
N LEU A 54 -0.35 -9.21 -0.47
CA LEU A 54 0.10 -7.82 -0.40
C LEU A 54 1.57 -7.71 -0.81
N ILE A 55 1.86 -6.78 -1.69
CA ILE A 55 3.22 -6.37 -2.05
C ILE A 55 3.35 -4.89 -1.74
N MET A 56 4.36 -4.51 -0.95
CA MET A 56 4.66 -3.11 -0.66
C MET A 56 5.80 -2.62 -1.54
N GLN A 57 5.61 -1.46 -2.16
CA GLN A 57 6.59 -0.77 -2.98
C GLN A 57 6.69 0.69 -2.53
N PHE A 58 7.92 1.13 -2.26
CA PHE A 58 8.20 2.49 -1.82
C PHE A 58 8.98 3.24 -2.87
N LEU A 59 8.58 4.47 -3.16
CA LEU A 59 9.35 5.37 -4.02
C LEU A 59 10.31 6.19 -3.17
N GLU A 60 11.56 6.29 -3.59
CA GLU A 60 12.50 7.23 -2.99
C GLU A 60 12.23 8.65 -3.51
N SER A 61 12.22 9.62 -2.61
CA SER A 61 11.96 11.04 -2.89
C SER A 61 12.93 11.68 -3.90
N ILE A 62 14.04 11.00 -4.24
CA ILE A 62 14.99 11.42 -5.28
C ILE A 62 14.29 11.62 -6.64
N PHE A 63 13.20 10.91 -6.93
CA PHE A 63 12.45 11.09 -8.18
C PHE A 63 11.57 12.35 -8.23
N MET A 64 11.27 12.98 -7.09
CA MET A 64 10.35 14.14 -7.04
C MET A 64 11.03 15.48 -7.34
N ILE A 65 12.37 15.53 -7.40
CA ILE A 65 13.13 16.77 -7.68
C ILE A 65 13.22 17.07 -9.20
N ILE A 66 12.78 16.13 -10.06
CA ILE A 66 12.95 16.24 -11.53
C ILE A 66 11.64 16.66 -12.26
N LEU A 67 10.55 16.98 -11.55
CA LEU A 67 9.30 17.49 -12.13
C LEU A 67 8.94 18.89 -11.61
#